data_AF-A0A5R9GNL2-F1
#
_entry.id   AF-A0A5R9GNL2-F1
#
_cell.length_a   1.000
_cell.length_b   1.000
_cell.length_c   1.000
_cell.angle_alpha   90.00
_cell.angle_beta   90.00
_cell.angle_gamma   90.00
#
_symmetry.space_group_name_H-M   'P 1'
#
loop_
_entity.id
_entity.type
_entity.pdbx_description
1 polymer ?
#
loop_
_entity_poly.entity_id
_entity_poly.type
_entity_poly.pdbx_seq_one_letter_code
_entity_poly.pdbx_strand_id
1 'polypeptide(L)'
;MPALWLALWLVATPAFAGITHQQAYQMLKTGDAPMVATLPKGEREILMATLAMEEGHSSEVIDILSSPNVGKDPVAARLRAEAYRRQSVSAAMRAGRYAHAMSEDIGKLKQAGIGLDAANQRLQAFLDRVDQQGEAERQAAEKQAAERQAAERQAAERQAAERQAAERQAAEKQAAEKQAAEKQAAEKQAAEKQAAEKQAAEKQAAERQAAERQAAERQAAERQAAEKQAAEKQAAEKQAAERQAAERQAAERQAAERQAAERQAAERQAAERQADAQLLDSVTQAVTEWRRDWESRNTDAYLLHYHKAFRSGKYNYASWAAYKRQVNAGKSFIHIDISRITLISSLVKIDQGEAVLVEFRQQYKSNNYTANSRKRLYLVRKSADQPWLILAEGNGELRPREAVARSMAGQPSASSTAWVINLASYDSRSAAEKMAEALTLPDEIQASVYTTVAKGKQVHRVRAGSYASRAEANDAMASICPDLGFRDCWLEQAESN
;
A
#
# COMPACT_ATOMS: atom_id res chain seq x y z
N MET A 1 5.41 25.88 56.96
CA MET A 1 4.66 24.70 56.47
C MET A 1 5.16 24.40 55.07
N PRO A 2 5.89 23.30 54.80
CA PRO A 2 6.31 23.02 53.43
C PRO A 2 5.17 22.29 52.72
N ALA A 3 4.65 22.94 51.68
CA ALA A 3 3.67 22.35 50.77
C ALA A 3 4.35 21.24 49.96
N LEU A 4 3.92 20.01 50.22
CA LEU A 4 4.22 18.83 49.41
C LEU A 4 3.82 19.10 47.96
N TRP A 5 4.81 19.20 47.08
CA TRP A 5 4.59 19.01 45.64
C TRP A 5 4.42 17.52 45.38
N LEU A 6 3.17 17.05 45.50
CA LEU A 6 2.70 15.84 44.83
C LEU A 6 2.74 16.12 43.33
N ALA A 7 3.81 15.67 42.67
CA ALA A 7 3.80 15.49 41.23
C ALA A 7 2.81 14.38 40.92
N LEU A 8 1.55 14.76 40.70
CA LEU A 8 0.52 13.91 40.11
C LEU A 8 0.99 13.61 38.68
N TRP A 9 1.79 12.57 38.51
CA TRP A 9 1.94 11.95 37.21
C TRP A 9 0.55 11.42 36.86
N LEU A 10 -0.08 12.04 35.87
CA LEU A 10 -1.09 11.37 35.09
C LEU A 10 -0.42 10.12 34.51
N VAL A 11 -0.50 9.02 35.25
CA VAL A 11 -0.61 7.71 34.61
C VAL A 11 -1.89 7.83 33.81
N ALA A 12 -1.76 8.23 32.55
CA ALA A 12 -2.73 7.82 31.56
C ALA A 12 -2.74 6.30 31.68
N THR A 13 -3.71 5.76 32.40
CA THR A 13 -4.03 4.34 32.33
C THR A 13 -4.25 4.07 30.85
N PRO A 14 -3.36 3.35 30.15
CA PRO A 14 -3.84 2.73 28.94
C PRO A 14 -4.92 1.78 29.42
N ALA A 15 -6.15 2.03 28.98
CA ALA A 15 -7.16 0.99 28.98
C ALA A 15 -6.49 -0.29 28.43
N PHE A 16 -6.61 -1.39 29.17
CA PHE A 16 -6.10 -2.72 28.86
C PHE A 16 -6.02 -2.95 27.35
N ALA A 17 -4.82 -2.84 26.78
CA ALA A 17 -4.57 -3.22 25.41
C ALA A 17 -3.38 -4.18 25.44
N GLY A 18 -3.68 -5.46 25.67
CA GLY A 18 -2.77 -6.54 25.33
C GLY A 18 -2.38 -6.43 23.85
N ILE A 19 -1.28 -7.07 23.47
CA ILE A 19 -0.79 -6.95 22.10
C ILE A 19 -1.83 -7.46 21.09
N THR A 20 -1.99 -6.75 19.97
CA THR A 20 -2.90 -7.18 18.91
C THR A 20 -2.36 -8.42 18.19
N HIS A 21 -3.25 -9.21 17.56
CA HIS A 21 -2.85 -10.38 16.77
C HIS A 21 -1.86 -10.01 15.64
N GLN A 22 -2.03 -8.84 15.02
CA GLN A 22 -1.12 -8.33 14.01
C GLN A 22 0.27 -8.00 14.59
N GLN A 23 0.33 -7.39 15.78
CA GLN A 23 1.60 -7.13 16.48
C GLN A 23 2.28 -8.44 16.89
N ALA A 24 1.52 -9.42 17.39
CA ALA A 24 2.02 -10.75 17.72
C ALA A 24 2.61 -11.44 16.47
N TYR A 25 1.91 -11.35 15.33
CA TYR A 25 2.35 -11.92 14.08
C TYR A 25 3.67 -11.27 13.60
N GLN A 26 3.78 -9.94 13.65
CA GLN A 26 5.03 -9.27 13.26
C GLN A 26 6.19 -9.62 14.19
N MET A 27 5.96 -9.66 15.51
CA MET A 27 6.98 -10.06 16.48
C MET A 27 7.48 -11.49 16.23
N LEU A 28 6.57 -12.43 15.96
CA LEU A 28 6.93 -13.78 15.56
C LEU A 28 7.64 -13.79 14.20
N LYS A 29 7.24 -12.95 13.26
CA LYS A 29 7.84 -12.89 11.92
C LYS A 29 9.25 -12.29 11.90
N THR A 30 9.55 -11.29 12.71
CA THR A 30 10.92 -10.76 12.80
C THR A 30 11.81 -11.66 13.64
N GLY A 31 11.28 -12.20 14.74
CA GLY A 31 12.04 -13.06 15.66
C GLY A 31 12.98 -12.29 16.59
N ASP A 32 12.91 -10.96 16.60
CA ASP A 32 13.83 -10.09 17.37
C ASP A 32 13.51 -10.08 18.88
N ALA A 33 12.29 -10.47 19.25
CA ALA A 33 11.88 -10.50 20.64
C ALA A 33 12.55 -11.67 21.39
N PRO A 34 13.16 -11.44 22.58
CA PRO A 34 13.85 -12.49 23.34
C PRO A 34 12.98 -13.72 23.61
N MET A 35 11.69 -13.51 23.90
CA MET A 35 10.73 -14.59 24.12
C MET A 35 10.49 -15.46 22.88
N VAL A 36 10.56 -14.90 21.67
CA VAL A 36 10.42 -15.64 20.41
C VAL A 36 11.66 -16.51 20.16
N ALA A 37 12.85 -15.99 20.50
CA ALA A 37 14.09 -16.77 20.41
C ALA A 37 14.12 -17.99 21.34
N THR A 38 13.37 -17.94 22.45
CA THR A 38 13.26 -19.08 23.40
C THR A 38 12.20 -20.12 23.02
N LEU A 39 11.45 -19.90 21.94
CA LEU A 39 10.40 -20.84 21.54
C LEU A 39 10.99 -22.19 21.07
N PRO A 40 10.31 -23.30 21.36
CA PRO A 40 10.67 -24.61 20.81
C PRO A 40 10.72 -24.59 19.27
N LYS A 41 11.55 -25.45 18.69
CA LYS A 41 11.68 -25.57 17.24
C LYS A 41 10.32 -25.86 16.60
N GLY A 42 9.92 -25.04 15.63
CA GLY A 42 8.65 -25.17 14.93
C GLY A 42 7.46 -24.48 15.62
N GLU A 43 7.59 -24.11 16.90
CA GLU A 43 6.50 -23.46 17.65
C GLU A 43 6.20 -22.05 17.10
N ARG A 44 7.25 -21.32 16.70
CA ARG A 44 7.12 -20.01 16.03
C ARG A 44 6.22 -20.11 14.80
N GLU A 45 6.49 -21.07 13.92
CA GLU A 45 5.69 -21.30 12.71
C GLU A 45 4.25 -21.74 13.04
N ILE A 46 4.05 -22.54 14.09
CA ILE A 46 2.70 -22.95 14.54
C ILE A 46 1.90 -21.74 15.04
N LEU A 47 2.51 -20.85 15.83
CA LEU A 47 1.87 -19.63 16.33
C LEU A 47 1.52 -18.68 15.18
N MET A 48 2.45 -18.46 14.25
CA MET A 48 2.21 -17.64 13.05
C MET A 48 1.08 -18.21 12.18
N ALA A 49 1.07 -19.53 11.98
CA ALA A 49 0.03 -20.22 11.24
C ALA A 49 -1.33 -20.15 11.95
N THR A 50 -1.36 -20.15 13.28
CA THR A 50 -2.60 -20.00 14.07
C THR A 50 -3.19 -18.61 13.87
N LEU A 51 -2.36 -17.56 13.96
CA LEU A 51 -2.76 -16.17 13.69
C LEU A 51 -3.27 -15.98 12.25
N ALA A 52 -2.54 -16.49 11.26
CA ALA A 52 -2.96 -16.46 9.86
C ALA A 52 -4.29 -17.21 9.63
N MET A 53 -4.55 -18.28 10.39
CA MET A 53 -5.80 -19.03 10.31
C MET A 53 -7.00 -18.23 10.85
N GLU A 54 -6.81 -17.47 11.93
CA GLU A 54 -7.85 -16.61 12.50
C GLU A 54 -8.21 -15.45 11.57
N GLU A 55 -7.22 -14.89 10.85
CA GLU A 55 -7.43 -13.84 9.85
C GLU A 55 -8.00 -14.37 8.51
N GLY A 56 -8.15 -15.69 8.36
CA GLY A 56 -8.71 -16.32 7.16
C GLY A 56 -7.72 -16.55 6.02
N HIS A 57 -6.42 -16.38 6.26
CA HIS A 57 -5.34 -16.55 5.29
C HIS A 57 -4.92 -18.03 5.13
N SER A 58 -5.85 -18.88 4.70
CA SER A 58 -5.63 -20.34 4.63
C SER A 58 -4.54 -20.80 3.65
N SER A 59 -4.10 -19.97 2.70
CA SER A 59 -2.92 -20.27 1.85
C SER A 59 -1.61 -20.08 2.59
N GLU A 60 -1.50 -18.95 3.29
CA GLU A 60 -0.33 -18.59 4.07
C GLU A 60 -0.06 -19.60 5.20
N VAL A 61 -1.12 -20.14 5.82
CA VAL A 61 -1.02 -21.23 6.80
C VAL A 61 -0.25 -22.44 6.24
N ILE A 62 -0.53 -22.83 4.99
CA ILE A 62 0.11 -23.99 4.37
C ILE A 62 1.58 -23.70 4.10
N ASP A 63 1.89 -22.50 3.61
CA ASP A 63 3.25 -22.08 3.31
C ASP A 63 4.10 -22.02 4.58
N ILE A 64 3.58 -21.41 5.65
CA ILE A 64 4.25 -21.34 6.96
C ILE A 64 4.52 -22.75 7.51
N LEU A 65 3.51 -23.63 7.48
CA LEU A 65 3.61 -24.98 8.04
C LEU A 65 4.34 -25.99 7.15
N SER A 66 4.78 -25.57 5.96
CA SER A 66 5.69 -26.31 5.08
C SER A 66 7.16 -26.11 5.47
N SER A 67 7.45 -25.20 6.40
CA SER A 67 8.78 -25.04 6.97
C SER A 67 9.31 -26.37 7.54
N PRO A 68 10.58 -26.72 7.27
CA PRO A 68 11.19 -27.94 7.82
C PRO A 68 11.30 -27.91 9.36
N ASN A 69 11.13 -26.74 9.98
CA ASN A 69 11.20 -26.59 11.43
C ASN A 69 9.99 -27.15 12.17
N VAL A 70 8.81 -27.21 11.53
CA VAL A 70 7.53 -27.59 12.15
C VAL A 70 7.50 -29.08 12.53
N GLY A 71 8.26 -29.93 11.83
CA GLY A 71 8.36 -31.36 12.12
C GLY A 71 7.02 -32.10 12.09
N LYS A 72 6.86 -33.08 12.99
CA LYS A 72 5.66 -33.94 13.11
C LYS A 72 4.67 -33.44 14.18
N ASP A 73 4.63 -32.14 14.46
CA ASP A 73 3.74 -31.60 15.49
C ASP A 73 2.25 -31.85 15.13
N PRO A 74 1.45 -32.43 16.04
CA PRO A 74 0.05 -32.77 15.79
C PRO A 74 -0.86 -31.55 15.64
N VAL A 75 -0.54 -30.42 16.28
CA VAL A 75 -1.26 -29.15 16.14
C VAL A 75 -1.02 -28.57 14.75
N ALA A 76 0.23 -28.62 14.26
CA ALA A 76 0.54 -28.24 12.89
C ALA A 76 -0.22 -29.09 11.86
N ALA A 77 -0.32 -30.41 12.08
CA ALA A 77 -1.08 -31.28 11.19
C ALA A 77 -2.57 -30.90 11.13
N ARG A 78 -3.18 -30.56 12.29
CA ARG A 78 -4.57 -30.09 12.36
C ARG A 78 -4.76 -28.74 11.68
N LEU A 79 -3.85 -27.79 11.88
CA LEU A 79 -3.87 -26.50 11.20
C LEU A 79 -3.78 -26.65 9.68
N ARG A 80 -2.88 -27.51 9.17
CA ARG A 80 -2.82 -27.82 7.73
C ARG A 80 -4.12 -28.43 7.22
N ALA A 81 -4.67 -29.41 7.94
CA ALA A 81 -5.92 -30.06 7.55
C ALA A 81 -7.09 -29.07 7.50
N GLU A 82 -7.19 -28.18 8.47
CA GLU A 82 -8.20 -27.13 8.51
C GLU A 82 -7.99 -26.09 7.39
N ALA A 83 -6.74 -25.73 7.09
CA ALA A 83 -6.38 -24.86 5.97
C ALA A 83 -6.83 -25.45 4.63
N TYR A 84 -6.51 -26.72 4.38
CA TYR A 84 -6.95 -27.45 3.18
C TYR A 84 -8.47 -27.58 3.12
N ARG A 85 -9.14 -27.84 4.24
CA ARG A 85 -10.61 -27.88 4.32
C ARG A 85 -11.21 -26.53 3.93
N ARG A 86 -10.74 -25.42 4.51
CA ARG A 86 -11.19 -24.06 4.17
C ARG A 86 -10.94 -23.71 2.71
N GLN A 87 -9.76 -24.05 2.17
CA GLN A 87 -9.48 -23.87 0.75
C GLN A 87 -10.40 -24.70 -0.14
N SER A 88 -10.69 -25.94 0.24
CA SER A 88 -11.58 -26.84 -0.51
C SER A 88 -13.03 -26.34 -0.49
N VAL A 89 -13.51 -25.87 0.66
CA VAL A 89 -14.82 -25.22 0.79
C VAL A 89 -14.87 -23.94 -0.03
N SER A 90 -13.84 -23.09 0.05
CA SER A 90 -13.75 -21.86 -0.73
C SER A 90 -13.70 -22.13 -2.24
N ALA A 91 -12.95 -23.15 -2.67
CA ALA A 91 -12.90 -23.61 -4.06
C ALA A 91 -14.26 -24.18 -4.51
N ALA A 92 -14.94 -24.95 -3.68
CA ALA A 92 -16.27 -25.47 -3.95
C ALA A 92 -17.33 -24.36 -4.05
N MET A 93 -17.26 -23.34 -3.19
CA MET A 93 -18.10 -22.15 -3.24
C MET A 93 -17.84 -21.31 -4.48
N ARG A 94 -16.57 -21.07 -4.85
CA ARG A 94 -16.19 -20.46 -6.14
C ARG A 94 -16.68 -21.29 -7.34
N ALA A 95 -16.72 -22.62 -7.18
CA ALA A 95 -17.31 -23.54 -8.15
C ALA A 95 -18.85 -23.48 -8.22
N GLY A 96 -19.54 -22.71 -7.37
CA GLY A 96 -20.99 -22.34 -7.42
C GLY A 96 -21.91 -23.49 -7.83
N ARG A 97 -22.97 -23.31 -8.66
CA ARG A 97 -23.89 -24.33 -9.26
C ARG A 97 -23.44 -25.80 -9.52
N TYR A 98 -22.16 -26.20 -9.56
CA TYR A 98 -21.79 -27.64 -9.45
C TYR A 98 -21.92 -28.17 -8.01
N ALA A 99 -21.93 -27.27 -7.04
CA ALA A 99 -22.18 -27.48 -5.63
C ALA A 99 -23.65 -27.75 -5.31
N HIS A 100 -24.62 -27.68 -6.24
CA HIS A 100 -26.02 -27.95 -5.85
C HIS A 100 -26.25 -29.44 -5.56
N ALA A 101 -25.55 -30.32 -6.29
CA ALA A 101 -25.49 -31.75 -6.01
C ALA A 101 -24.56 -32.10 -4.82
N MET A 102 -23.72 -31.16 -4.38
CA MET A 102 -22.79 -31.31 -3.25
C MET A 102 -23.11 -30.31 -2.12
N SER A 103 -24.30 -29.68 -2.10
CA SER A 103 -24.55 -28.58 -1.16
C SER A 103 -24.67 -29.10 0.25
N GLU A 104 -25.21 -30.31 0.37
CA GLU A 104 -25.23 -31.09 1.60
C GLU A 104 -23.80 -31.46 2.04
N ASP A 105 -22.95 -31.92 1.12
CA ASP A 105 -21.55 -32.29 1.42
C ASP A 105 -20.67 -31.07 1.74
N ILE A 106 -20.88 -29.93 1.08
CA ILE A 106 -20.24 -28.66 1.40
C ILE A 106 -20.76 -28.14 2.75
N GLY A 107 -22.04 -28.36 3.07
CA GLY A 107 -22.61 -28.10 4.38
C GLY A 107 -21.96 -28.95 5.47
N LYS A 108 -21.82 -30.27 5.23
CA LYS A 108 -21.11 -31.21 6.11
C LYS A 108 -19.65 -30.82 6.28
N LEU A 109 -18.94 -30.47 5.20
CA LEU A 109 -17.56 -29.99 5.25
C LEU A 109 -17.44 -28.66 6.01
N LYS A 110 -18.40 -27.74 5.87
CA LYS A 110 -18.44 -26.47 6.61
C LYS A 110 -18.63 -26.72 8.11
N GLN A 111 -19.43 -27.73 8.48
CA GLN A 111 -19.70 -28.13 9.86
C GLN A 111 -18.59 -29.02 10.47
N ALA A 112 -17.84 -29.76 9.65
CA ALA A 112 -16.76 -30.64 10.08
C ALA A 112 -15.47 -29.90 10.48
N GLY A 113 -15.58 -28.67 10.98
CA GLY A 113 -14.44 -27.88 11.44
C GLY A 113 -13.57 -28.70 12.39
N ILE A 114 -12.27 -28.73 12.13
CA ILE A 114 -11.33 -29.43 13.00
C ILE A 114 -11.11 -28.51 14.20
N GLY A 115 -11.44 -28.97 15.41
CA GLY A 115 -11.21 -28.21 16.63
C GLY A 115 -9.75 -27.74 16.72
N LEU A 116 -9.56 -26.42 16.72
CA LEU A 116 -8.24 -25.78 16.81
C LEU A 116 -7.90 -25.35 18.24
N ASP A 117 -8.61 -25.88 19.24
CA ASP A 117 -8.48 -25.46 20.64
C ASP A 117 -7.04 -25.57 21.15
N ALA A 118 -6.32 -26.63 20.77
CA ALA A 118 -4.91 -26.79 21.13
C ALA A 118 -3.99 -25.75 20.47
N ALA A 119 -4.30 -25.29 19.25
CA ALA A 119 -3.56 -24.23 18.58
C ALA A 119 -3.84 -22.88 19.27
N ASN A 120 -5.11 -22.61 19.54
CA ASN A 120 -5.55 -21.37 20.20
C ASN A 120 -5.04 -21.30 21.64
N GLN A 121 -4.96 -22.41 22.37
CA GLN A 121 -4.35 -22.48 23.70
C GLN A 121 -2.86 -22.14 23.67
N ARG A 122 -2.11 -22.66 22.69
CA ARG A 122 -0.69 -22.31 22.52
C ARG A 122 -0.51 -20.84 22.21
N LEU A 123 -1.37 -20.29 21.33
CA LEU A 123 -1.37 -18.86 21.01
C LEU A 123 -1.68 -18.00 22.24
N GLN A 124 -2.73 -18.33 23.00
CA GLN A 124 -3.06 -17.60 24.21
C GLN A 124 -1.95 -17.66 25.26
N ALA A 125 -1.36 -18.85 25.50
CA ALA A 125 -0.23 -18.98 26.42
C ALA A 125 1.00 -18.16 25.98
N PHE A 126 1.19 -17.95 24.68
CA PHE A 126 2.22 -17.06 24.16
C PHE A 126 1.86 -15.59 24.42
N LEU A 127 0.64 -15.16 24.09
CA LEU A 127 0.18 -13.78 24.34
C LEU A 127 0.24 -13.41 25.82
N ASP A 128 -0.22 -14.30 26.70
CA ASP A 128 -0.14 -14.12 28.16
C ASP A 128 1.30 -13.91 28.65
N ARG A 129 2.26 -14.65 28.08
CA ARG A 129 3.67 -14.52 28.44
C ARG A 129 4.26 -13.19 27.98
N VAL A 130 3.85 -12.71 26.81
CA VAL A 130 4.27 -11.40 26.28
C VAL A 130 3.76 -10.30 27.20
N ASP A 131 2.49 -10.36 27.59
CA ASP A 131 1.88 -9.37 28.46
C ASP A 131 2.53 -9.39 29.86
N GLN A 132 2.75 -10.57 30.45
CA GLN A 132 3.46 -10.71 31.73
C GLN A 132 4.89 -10.16 31.70
N GLN A 133 5.63 -10.36 30.61
CA GLN A 133 6.97 -9.79 30.48
C GLN A 133 6.92 -8.27 30.38
N GLY A 134 5.97 -7.71 29.62
CA GLY A 134 5.77 -6.27 29.53
C GLY A 134 5.40 -5.65 30.88
N GLU A 135 4.59 -6.32 31.69
CA GLU A 135 4.29 -5.91 33.07
C GLU A 135 5.51 -5.97 33.98
N ALA A 136 6.30 -7.04 33.91
CA ALA A 136 7.52 -7.19 34.71
C ALA A 136 8.58 -6.12 34.37
N GLU A 137 8.77 -5.80 33.09
CA GLU A 137 9.67 -4.74 32.64
C GLU A 137 9.22 -3.35 33.11
N ARG A 138 7.91 -3.07 33.09
CA ARG A 138 7.34 -1.82 33.63
C ARG A 138 7.56 -1.70 35.13
N GLN A 139 7.30 -2.76 35.90
CA GLN A 139 7.53 -2.78 37.33
C GLN A 139 9.01 -2.61 37.68
N ALA A 140 9.91 -3.24 36.92
CA ALA A 140 11.35 -3.08 37.09
C ALA A 140 11.79 -1.63 36.81
N ALA A 141 11.27 -1.02 35.74
CA ALA A 141 11.56 0.38 35.40
C ALA A 141 11.04 1.36 36.47
N GLU A 142 9.84 1.13 36.99
CA GLU A 142 9.25 1.92 38.06
C GLU A 142 10.06 1.82 39.36
N LYS A 143 10.46 0.60 39.74
CA LYS A 143 11.32 0.37 40.90
C LYS A 143 12.66 1.09 40.75
N GLN A 144 13.29 0.99 39.58
CA GLN A 144 14.56 1.65 39.30
C GLN A 144 14.43 3.19 39.35
N ALA A 145 13.31 3.74 38.85
CA ALA A 145 13.03 5.16 38.95
C ALA A 145 12.85 5.61 40.41
N ALA A 146 12.15 4.83 41.23
CA ALA A 146 11.98 5.10 42.64
C ALA A 146 13.31 5.04 43.42
N GLU A 147 14.16 4.05 43.14
CA GLU A 147 15.49 3.94 43.75
C GLU A 147 16.39 5.13 43.40
N ARG A 148 16.37 5.61 42.15
CA ARG A 148 17.11 6.81 41.73
C ARG A 148 16.65 8.06 42.48
N GLN A 149 15.34 8.27 42.60
CA GLN A 149 14.80 9.41 43.36
C GLN A 149 15.17 9.35 44.84
N ALA A 150 15.17 8.15 45.44
CA ALA A 150 15.60 7.97 46.82
C ALA A 150 17.08 8.31 47.03
N ALA A 151 17.95 7.87 46.10
CA ALA A 151 19.38 8.18 46.15
C ALA A 151 19.68 9.68 46.00
N GLU A 152 18.98 10.37 45.10
CA GLU A 152 19.11 11.82 44.92
C GLU A 152 18.71 12.61 46.18
N ARG A 153 17.61 12.22 46.84
CA ARG A 153 17.18 12.84 48.10
C ARG A 153 18.21 12.67 49.20
N GLN A 154 18.78 11.46 49.34
CA GLN A 154 19.77 11.18 50.38
C GLN A 154 21.09 11.94 50.14
N ALA A 155 21.49 12.14 48.88
CA ALA A 155 22.64 12.96 48.53
C ALA A 155 22.42 14.44 48.87
N ALA A 156 21.22 14.97 48.60
CA ALA A 156 20.86 16.34 48.95
C ALA A 156 20.86 16.59 50.48
N GLU A 157 20.33 15.65 51.27
CA GLU A 157 20.37 15.73 52.74
C GLU A 157 21.78 15.73 53.29
N ARG A 158 22.69 14.89 52.75
CA ARG A 158 24.09 14.86 53.18
C ARG A 158 24.80 16.18 52.91
N GLN A 159 24.61 16.77 51.73
CA GLN A 159 25.18 18.07 51.40
C GLN A 159 24.64 19.19 52.32
N ALA A 160 23.36 19.14 52.68
CA ALA A 160 22.78 20.10 53.62
C ALA A 160 23.38 19.96 55.03
N ALA A 161 23.58 18.72 55.50
CA ALA A 161 24.20 18.45 56.80
C ALA A 161 25.68 18.87 56.85
N GLU A 162 26.46 18.63 55.80
CA GLU A 162 27.86 19.09 55.71
C GLU A 162 27.95 20.62 55.76
N ARG A 163 27.07 21.34 55.06
CA ARG A 163 27.03 22.81 55.10
C ARG A 163 26.72 23.34 56.51
N GLN A 164 25.75 22.75 57.20
CA GLN A 164 25.45 23.13 58.58
C GLN A 164 26.61 22.85 59.55
N ALA A 165 27.34 21.74 59.36
CA ALA A 165 28.50 21.43 60.16
C ALA A 165 29.65 22.44 59.94
N ALA A 166 29.89 22.83 58.69
CA ALA A 166 30.88 23.85 58.34
C ALA A 166 30.53 25.23 58.91
N GLU A 167 29.26 25.64 58.87
CA GLU A 167 28.80 26.88 59.51
C GLU A 167 28.99 26.87 61.02
N ARG A 168 28.69 25.75 61.69
CA ARG A 168 28.91 25.62 63.15
C ARG A 168 30.38 25.73 63.51
N GLN A 169 31.28 25.08 62.78
CA GLN A 169 32.72 25.19 63.02
C GLN A 169 33.25 26.61 62.79
N ALA A 170 32.73 27.32 61.78
CA ALA A 170 33.09 28.72 61.54
C ALA A 170 32.63 29.64 62.69
N ALA A 171 31.41 29.43 63.20
CA ALA A 171 30.89 30.17 64.35
C ALA A 171 31.66 29.88 65.64
N GLU A 172 32.06 28.62 65.86
CA GLU A 172 32.84 28.20 67.03
C GLU A 172 34.26 28.78 67.02
N LYS A 173 34.92 28.85 65.84
CA LYS A 173 36.19 29.56 65.68
C LYS A 173 36.08 31.06 65.99
N GLN A 174 35.03 31.73 65.51
CA GLN A 174 34.80 33.15 65.81
C GLN A 174 34.51 33.39 67.30
N ALA A 175 33.82 32.47 67.98
CA ALA A 175 33.59 32.54 69.41
C ALA A 175 34.89 32.34 70.23
N ALA A 176 35.76 31.42 69.80
CA ALA A 176 37.06 31.19 70.43
C ALA A 176 38.03 32.38 70.25
N GLU A 177 38.03 33.04 69.08
CA GLU A 177 38.77 34.30 68.87
C GLU A 177 38.26 35.44 69.76
N LYS A 178 36.95 35.51 69.99
CA LYS A 178 36.36 36.49 70.92
C LYS A 178 36.77 36.23 72.39
N GLN A 179 36.81 34.97 72.83
CA GLN A 179 37.28 34.62 74.18
C GLN A 179 38.79 34.82 74.36
N ALA A 180 39.60 34.67 73.30
CA ALA A 180 41.02 35.00 73.33
C ALA A 180 41.27 36.52 73.43
N ALA A 181 40.44 37.34 72.78
CA ALA A 181 40.46 38.79 72.90
C ALA A 181 39.99 39.27 74.29
N GLU A 182 39.03 38.58 74.92
CA GLU A 182 38.56 38.89 76.28
C GLU A 182 39.58 38.52 77.37
N LYS A 183 40.48 37.56 77.12
CA LYS A 183 41.55 37.18 78.07
C LYS A 183 42.79 38.10 78.05
N GLN A 184 42.88 39.04 77.12
CA GLN A 184 43.92 40.08 77.07
C GLN A 184 43.48 41.45 77.61
N ALA A 185 42.24 41.59 78.07
CA ALA A 185 41.70 42.83 78.64
C ALA A 185 41.63 42.84 80.19
N ALA A 186 42.30 41.89 80.84
CA ALA A 186 42.32 41.78 82.31
C ALA A 186 43.69 42.19 82.90
N GLU A 187 44.22 43.35 82.52
CA GLU A 187 45.32 43.98 83.26
C GLU A 187 45.46 45.48 82.93
N LYS A 188 44.59 46.33 83.51
CA LYS A 188 45.03 47.60 84.11
C LYS A 188 43.89 48.34 84.82
N GLN A 189 44.24 48.82 86.01
CA GLN A 189 43.42 49.48 86.99
C GLN A 189 42.82 50.83 86.55
N ALA A 190 41.58 51.02 87.00
CA ALA A 190 41.05 52.18 87.70
C ALA A 190 41.83 53.52 87.61
N ALA A 191 41.35 54.41 86.73
CA ALA A 191 41.09 55.82 87.03
C ALA A 191 40.44 56.46 85.79
N GLU A 192 39.11 56.47 85.68
CA GLU A 192 38.31 57.46 84.88
C GLU A 192 36.82 57.07 84.85
N LYS A 193 36.22 56.95 86.04
CA LYS A 193 34.80 56.62 86.21
C LYS A 193 33.93 57.89 86.09
N GLN A 194 33.98 58.56 84.93
CA GLN A 194 32.95 59.51 84.47
C GLN A 194 33.13 59.95 83.00
N ALA A 195 34.33 59.83 82.41
CA ALA A 195 34.53 59.97 80.95
C ALA A 195 34.28 58.65 80.19
N ALA A 196 34.62 57.51 80.80
CA ALA A 196 34.43 56.18 80.22
C ALA A 196 32.95 55.78 80.08
N GLU A 197 32.04 56.26 80.94
CA GLU A 197 30.59 55.96 80.81
C GLU A 197 29.97 56.67 79.59
N LYS A 198 30.42 57.88 79.27
CA LYS A 198 29.91 58.63 78.11
C LYS A 198 30.49 58.11 76.80
N GLN A 199 31.79 57.76 76.77
CA GLN A 199 32.41 57.11 75.61
C GLN A 199 31.96 55.65 75.42
N ALA A 200 31.70 54.89 76.49
CA ALA A 200 31.11 53.55 76.40
C ALA A 200 29.66 53.63 75.92
N ALA A 201 28.87 54.59 76.40
CA ALA A 201 27.50 54.80 75.91
C ALA A 201 27.47 55.25 74.43
N GLU A 202 28.37 56.14 73.99
CA GLU A 202 28.51 56.52 72.58
C GLU A 202 28.99 55.36 71.70
N LYS A 203 29.95 54.56 72.17
CA LYS A 203 30.44 53.40 71.43
C LYS A 203 29.39 52.30 71.34
N GLN A 204 28.63 52.07 72.41
CA GLN A 204 27.54 51.09 72.44
C GLN A 204 26.33 51.56 71.61
N ALA A 205 26.07 52.87 71.54
CA ALA A 205 25.09 53.46 70.64
C ALA A 205 25.53 53.34 69.16
N ALA A 206 26.80 53.61 68.87
CA ALA A 206 27.37 53.45 67.53
C ALA A 206 27.40 51.98 67.08
N GLU A 207 27.73 51.04 67.96
CA GLU A 207 27.65 49.60 67.70
C GLU A 207 26.21 49.14 67.48
N ARG A 208 25.24 49.64 68.25
CA ARG A 208 23.82 49.38 68.00
C ARG A 208 23.36 49.89 66.64
N GLN A 209 23.74 51.12 66.28
CA GLN A 209 23.36 51.73 65.01
C GLN A 209 24.02 51.03 63.82
N ALA A 210 25.26 50.56 63.97
CA ALA A 210 25.95 49.74 62.98
C ALA A 210 25.29 48.36 62.83
N ALA A 211 24.93 47.71 63.95
CA ALA A 211 24.22 46.43 63.94
C ALA A 211 22.81 46.55 63.31
N GLU A 212 22.08 47.63 63.58
CA GLU A 212 20.79 47.92 62.96
C GLU A 212 20.91 48.14 61.44
N ARG A 213 21.92 48.90 60.99
CA ARG A 213 22.21 49.08 59.56
C ARG A 213 22.54 47.76 58.87
N GLN A 214 23.39 46.93 59.50
CA GLN A 214 23.78 45.65 58.93
C GLN A 214 22.60 44.66 58.88
N ALA A 215 21.72 44.69 59.89
CA ALA A 215 20.48 43.92 59.89
C ALA A 215 19.50 44.39 58.80
N ALA A 216 19.36 45.71 58.60
CA ALA A 216 18.54 46.29 57.55
C ALA A 216 19.08 45.96 56.14
N GLU A 217 20.39 46.03 55.91
CA GLU A 217 21.03 45.62 54.66
C GLU A 217 20.83 44.13 54.37
N ARG A 218 20.96 43.25 55.38
CA ARG A 218 20.67 41.82 55.23
C ARG A 218 19.21 41.57 54.85
N GLN A 219 18.26 42.23 55.50
CA GLN A 219 16.84 42.11 55.17
C GLN A 219 16.52 42.61 53.75
N ALA A 220 17.17 43.69 53.31
CA ALA A 220 17.01 44.21 51.95
C ALA A 220 17.59 43.23 50.91
N ALA A 221 18.76 42.64 51.19
CA ALA A 221 19.38 41.64 50.33
C ALA A 221 18.55 40.34 50.24
N GLU A 222 18.00 39.86 51.36
CA GLU A 222 17.09 38.70 51.38
C GLU A 222 15.81 38.97 50.58
N ARG A 223 15.22 40.17 50.70
CA ARG A 223 14.03 40.53 49.92
C ARG A 223 14.31 40.57 48.42
N GLN A 224 15.42 41.17 48.00
CA GLN A 224 15.82 41.18 46.59
C GLN A 224 16.10 39.78 46.05
N ALA A 225 16.76 38.92 46.85
CA ALA A 225 16.99 37.54 46.46
C ALA A 225 15.67 36.76 46.30
N ALA A 226 14.73 36.95 47.22
CA ALA A 226 13.40 36.32 47.16
C ALA A 226 12.57 36.81 45.96
N GLU A 227 12.58 38.11 45.66
CA GLU A 227 11.91 38.67 44.47
C GLU A 227 12.49 38.12 43.17
N LYS A 228 13.82 38.05 43.06
CA LYS A 228 14.49 37.51 41.88
C LYS A 228 14.15 36.03 41.66
N GLN A 229 14.12 35.24 42.74
CA GLN A 229 13.75 33.83 42.69
C GLN A 229 12.29 33.63 42.30
N ALA A 230 11.39 34.50 42.79
CA ALA A 230 9.98 34.48 42.40
C ALA A 230 9.78 34.84 40.92
N ALA A 231 10.50 35.85 40.41
CA ALA A 231 10.47 36.24 39.01
C ALA A 231 11.02 35.16 38.07
N GLU A 232 12.12 34.50 38.44
CA GLU A 232 12.67 33.36 37.67
C GLU A 232 11.70 32.18 37.62
N LYS A 233 11.03 31.87 38.74
CA LYS A 233 10.02 30.81 38.79
C LYS A 233 8.83 31.12 37.89
N GLN A 234 8.34 32.36 37.91
CA GLN A 234 7.21 32.78 37.09
C GLN A 234 7.54 32.76 35.59
N ALA A 235 8.78 33.15 35.23
CA ALA A 235 9.28 33.06 33.86
C ALA A 235 9.40 31.60 33.39
N ALA A 236 9.90 30.69 34.24
CA ALA A 236 9.99 29.27 33.95
C ALA A 236 8.61 28.61 33.77
N GLU A 237 7.63 28.95 34.63
CA GLU A 237 6.24 28.46 34.50
C GLU A 237 5.59 28.93 33.20
N LYS A 238 5.78 30.21 32.83
CA LYS A 238 5.26 30.75 31.56
C LYS A 238 5.87 30.03 30.35
N GLN A 239 7.19 29.83 30.35
CA GLN A 239 7.87 29.13 29.26
C GLN A 239 7.45 27.66 29.15
N ALA A 240 7.21 26.98 30.28
CA ALA A 240 6.68 25.63 30.31
C ALA A 240 5.25 25.55 29.74
N ALA A 241 4.39 26.51 30.10
CA ALA A 241 3.03 26.61 29.57
C ALA A 241 3.02 26.88 28.06
N GLU A 242 3.89 27.77 27.56
CA GLU A 242 4.03 28.05 26.12
C GLU A 242 4.52 26.82 25.35
N ARG A 243 5.49 26.07 25.89
CA ARG A 243 5.94 24.80 25.28
C ARG A 243 4.83 23.77 25.21
N GLN A 244 4.08 23.59 26.30
CA GLN A 244 2.97 22.64 26.32
C GLN A 244 1.87 23.02 25.34
N ALA A 245 1.58 24.32 25.19
CA ALA A 245 0.62 24.81 24.21
C ALA A 245 1.10 24.56 22.77
N ALA A 246 2.39 24.79 22.48
CA ALA A 246 2.99 24.52 21.18
C ALA A 246 2.98 23.01 20.84
N GLU A 247 3.30 22.15 21.80
CA GLU A 247 3.24 20.69 21.64
C GLU A 247 1.82 20.19 21.36
N ARG A 248 0.80 20.73 22.07
CA ARG A 248 -0.61 20.41 21.81
C ARG A 248 -1.04 20.82 20.41
N GLN A 249 -0.69 22.03 19.97
CA GLN A 249 -1.00 22.49 18.61
C GLN A 249 -0.30 21.64 17.54
N ALA A 250 0.95 21.22 17.78
CA ALA A 250 1.67 20.34 16.87
C ALA A 250 1.00 18.95 16.79
N ALA A 251 0.59 18.38 17.92
CA ALA A 251 -0.13 17.11 17.98
C ALA A 251 -1.50 17.18 17.29
N GLU A 252 -2.26 18.27 17.50
CA GLU A 252 -3.54 18.50 16.83
C GLU A 252 -3.38 18.61 15.31
N ARG A 253 -2.35 19.34 14.84
CA ARG A 253 -2.05 19.43 13.39
C ARG A 253 -1.69 18.07 12.79
N GLN A 254 -0.84 17.30 13.45
CA GLN A 254 -0.49 15.95 12.99
C GLN A 254 -1.71 15.02 12.97
N ALA A 255 -2.59 15.12 13.97
CA ALA A 255 -3.83 14.34 13.99
C ALA A 255 -4.77 14.72 12.82
N ALA A 256 -4.92 16.02 12.55
CA ALA A 256 -5.72 16.52 11.43
C ALA A 256 -5.14 16.08 10.07
N GLU A 257 -3.82 16.14 9.89
CA GLU A 257 -3.14 15.68 8.67
C GLU A 257 -3.33 14.18 8.44
N ARG A 258 -3.23 13.35 9.49
CA ARG A 258 -3.50 11.90 9.40
C ARG A 258 -4.93 11.62 9.00
N GLN A 259 -5.91 12.28 9.62
CA GLN A 259 -7.32 12.12 9.26
C GLN A 259 -7.60 12.54 7.81
N ALA A 260 -6.96 13.61 7.33
CA ALA A 260 -7.10 14.04 5.94
C ALA A 260 -6.51 13.01 4.97
N ALA A 261 -5.35 12.44 5.27
CA ALA A 261 -4.73 11.39 4.47
C ALA A 261 -5.57 10.10 4.43
N GLU A 262 -6.14 9.69 5.58
CA GLU A 262 -7.05 8.54 5.67
C GLU A 262 -8.32 8.75 4.83
N ARG A 263 -8.93 9.94 4.89
CA ARG A 263 -10.09 10.28 4.06
C ARG A 263 -9.78 10.21 2.58
N GLN A 264 -8.66 10.81 2.14
CA GLN A 264 -8.24 10.74 0.74
C GLN A 264 -7.98 9.30 0.27
N ALA A 265 -7.39 8.46 1.12
CA ALA A 265 -7.19 7.05 0.81
C ALA A 265 -8.54 6.31 0.67
N ALA A 266 -9.50 6.57 1.56
CA ALA A 266 -10.84 5.98 1.50
C ALA A 266 -11.60 6.42 0.25
N GLU A 267 -11.52 7.71 -0.12
CA GLU A 267 -12.13 8.25 -1.35
C GLU A 267 -11.54 7.62 -2.61
N ARG A 268 -10.22 7.45 -2.68
CA ARG A 268 -9.56 6.76 -3.80
C ARG A 268 -10.00 5.32 -3.93
N GLN A 269 -10.09 4.58 -2.82
CA GLN A 269 -10.58 3.21 -2.84
C GLN A 269 -12.05 3.12 -3.27
N ALA A 270 -12.88 4.08 -2.85
CA ALA A 270 -14.28 4.13 -3.28
C ALA A 270 -14.40 4.38 -4.79
N ALA A 271 -13.60 5.32 -5.33
CA ALA A 271 -13.56 5.60 -6.76
C ALA A 271 -13.07 4.39 -7.58
N GLU A 272 -12.05 3.68 -7.10
CA GLU A 272 -11.53 2.46 -7.75
C GLU A 272 -12.60 1.36 -7.79
N ARG A 273 -13.29 1.09 -6.68
CA ARG A 273 -14.40 0.12 -6.64
C ARG A 273 -15.53 0.49 -7.59
N GLN A 274 -15.84 1.78 -7.69
CA GLN A 274 -16.88 2.27 -8.60
C GLN A 274 -16.45 2.07 -10.07
N ALA A 275 -15.20 2.35 -10.40
CA ALA A 275 -14.64 2.13 -11.74
C ALA A 275 -14.66 0.63 -12.12
N ASP A 276 -14.27 -0.26 -11.20
CA ASP A 276 -14.32 -1.71 -11.41
C ASP A 276 -15.75 -2.23 -11.62
N ALA A 277 -16.72 -1.71 -10.85
CA ALA A 277 -18.13 -2.05 -11.02
C ALA A 277 -18.66 -1.60 -12.39
N GLN A 278 -18.37 -0.36 -12.81
CA GLN A 278 -18.74 0.16 -14.12
C GLN A 278 -18.10 -0.64 -15.26
N LEU A 279 -16.84 -1.05 -15.09
CA LEU A 279 -16.15 -1.89 -16.06
C LEU A 279 -16.82 -3.26 -16.18
N LEU A 280 -17.14 -3.91 -15.06
CA LEU A 280 -17.83 -5.20 -15.05
C LEU A 280 -19.21 -5.09 -15.71
N ASP A 281 -19.97 -4.04 -15.44
CA ASP A 281 -21.27 -3.79 -16.08
C ASP A 281 -21.13 -3.62 -17.59
N SER A 282 -20.18 -2.80 -18.04
CA SER A 282 -19.90 -2.58 -19.46
C SER A 282 -19.51 -3.89 -20.19
N VAL A 283 -18.66 -4.71 -19.57
CA VAL A 283 -18.27 -6.02 -20.11
C VAL A 283 -19.45 -7.00 -20.10
N THR A 284 -20.25 -6.99 -19.04
CA THR A 284 -21.44 -7.84 -18.90
C THR A 284 -22.47 -7.51 -19.96
N GLN A 285 -22.66 -6.23 -20.28
CA GLN A 285 -23.52 -5.78 -21.37
C GLN A 285 -23.01 -6.31 -22.71
N ALA A 286 -21.72 -6.13 -23.04
CA ALA A 286 -21.15 -6.62 -24.29
C ALA A 286 -21.29 -8.14 -24.45
N VAL A 287 -21.03 -8.92 -23.39
CA VAL A 287 -21.22 -10.38 -23.41
C VAL A 287 -22.69 -10.76 -23.58
N THR A 288 -23.60 -10.01 -22.98
CA THR A 288 -25.05 -10.22 -23.10
C THR A 288 -25.56 -9.92 -24.51
N GLU A 289 -25.06 -8.86 -25.14
CA GLU A 289 -25.38 -8.49 -26.53
C GLU A 289 -24.85 -9.53 -27.52
N TRP A 290 -23.58 -9.94 -27.38
CA TRP A 290 -22.98 -11.03 -28.14
C TRP A 290 -23.80 -12.33 -28.07
N ARG A 291 -24.23 -12.70 -26.85
CA ARG A 291 -25.09 -13.87 -26.61
C ARG A 291 -26.43 -13.73 -27.34
N ARG A 292 -27.08 -12.57 -27.24
CA ARG A 292 -28.38 -12.28 -27.85
C ARG A 292 -28.31 -12.39 -29.37
N ASP A 293 -27.29 -11.80 -29.98
CA ASP A 293 -27.10 -11.85 -31.43
C ASP A 293 -26.76 -13.27 -31.90
N TRP A 294 -26.03 -14.05 -31.10
CA TRP A 294 -25.82 -15.46 -31.39
C TRP A 294 -27.12 -16.28 -31.33
N GLU A 295 -27.95 -16.10 -30.30
CA GLU A 295 -29.26 -16.76 -30.18
C GLU A 295 -30.21 -16.41 -31.32
N SER A 296 -30.11 -15.19 -31.86
CA SER A 296 -30.92 -14.75 -33.01
C SER A 296 -30.62 -15.54 -34.30
N ARG A 297 -29.47 -16.23 -34.35
CA ARG A 297 -28.90 -16.90 -35.54
C ARG A 297 -28.55 -15.95 -36.69
N ASN A 298 -28.66 -14.63 -36.51
CA ASN A 298 -28.08 -13.65 -37.43
C ASN A 298 -26.55 -13.69 -37.27
N THR A 299 -25.89 -14.40 -38.18
CA THR A 299 -24.45 -14.62 -38.05
C THR A 299 -23.64 -13.35 -38.30
N ASP A 300 -24.13 -12.44 -39.13
CA ASP A 300 -23.41 -11.19 -39.38
C ASP A 300 -23.48 -10.26 -38.16
N ALA A 301 -24.64 -10.18 -37.48
CA ALA A 301 -24.74 -9.48 -36.19
C ALA A 301 -23.82 -10.09 -35.13
N TYR A 302 -23.79 -11.41 -35.00
CA TYR A 302 -22.85 -12.12 -34.11
C TYR A 302 -21.39 -11.80 -34.42
N LEU A 303 -21.01 -11.70 -35.69
CA LEU A 303 -19.63 -11.41 -36.11
C LEU A 303 -19.20 -9.96 -35.89
N LEU A 304 -20.13 -9.01 -35.72
CA LEU A 304 -19.80 -7.62 -35.37
C LEU A 304 -19.15 -7.49 -33.99
N HIS A 305 -19.37 -8.46 -33.10
CA HIS A 305 -18.71 -8.52 -31.78
C HIS A 305 -17.26 -8.95 -31.84
N TYR A 306 -16.71 -9.30 -33.02
CA TYR A 306 -15.34 -9.79 -33.17
C TYR A 306 -14.45 -8.74 -33.82
N HIS A 307 -13.27 -8.53 -33.23
CA HIS A 307 -12.27 -7.65 -33.80
C HIS A 307 -11.70 -8.25 -35.10
N LYS A 308 -11.32 -7.43 -36.09
CA LYS A 308 -10.77 -7.94 -37.37
C LYS A 308 -9.46 -8.69 -37.21
N ALA A 309 -8.67 -8.32 -36.19
CA ALA A 309 -7.47 -9.06 -35.78
C ALA A 309 -7.77 -10.32 -34.92
N PHE A 310 -9.01 -10.80 -34.88
CA PHE A 310 -9.39 -11.94 -34.05
C PHE A 310 -8.57 -13.21 -34.35
N ARG A 311 -8.19 -13.92 -33.28
CA ARG A 311 -7.52 -15.22 -33.33
C ARG A 311 -8.12 -16.20 -32.32
N SER A 312 -8.34 -17.44 -32.73
CA SER A 312 -8.68 -18.55 -31.82
C SER A 312 -8.13 -19.88 -32.34
N GLY A 313 -7.09 -20.40 -31.69
CA GLY A 313 -6.37 -21.58 -32.14
C GLY A 313 -5.85 -21.40 -33.57
N LYS A 314 -6.35 -22.22 -34.49
CA LYS A 314 -6.01 -22.15 -35.92
C LYS A 314 -6.83 -21.13 -36.74
N TYR A 315 -7.86 -20.54 -36.13
CA TYR A 315 -8.78 -19.64 -36.82
C TYR A 315 -8.33 -18.18 -36.71
N ASN A 316 -8.42 -17.48 -37.84
CA ASN A 316 -8.41 -16.04 -37.92
C ASN A 316 -9.84 -15.52 -38.10
N TYR A 317 -10.05 -14.19 -38.09
CA TYR A 317 -11.38 -13.61 -38.31
C TYR A 317 -12.08 -14.18 -39.55
N ALA A 318 -11.41 -14.20 -40.71
CA ALA A 318 -12.02 -14.64 -41.97
C ALA A 318 -12.43 -16.13 -41.94
N SER A 319 -11.54 -17.01 -41.49
CA SER A 319 -11.82 -18.45 -41.40
C SER A 319 -12.80 -18.79 -40.29
N TRP A 320 -12.82 -18.02 -39.20
CA TRP A 320 -13.83 -18.11 -38.14
C TRP A 320 -15.21 -17.70 -38.65
N ALA A 321 -15.29 -16.57 -39.37
CA ALA A 321 -16.54 -16.07 -39.94
C ALA A 321 -17.15 -17.08 -40.93
N ALA A 322 -16.35 -17.62 -41.85
CA ALA A 322 -16.79 -18.64 -42.79
C ALA A 322 -17.31 -19.89 -42.07
N TYR A 323 -16.54 -20.40 -41.10
CA TYR A 323 -16.94 -21.55 -40.29
C TYR A 323 -18.26 -21.31 -39.54
N LYS A 324 -18.41 -20.15 -38.90
CA LYS A 324 -19.61 -19.82 -38.10
C LYS A 324 -20.86 -19.63 -38.96
N ARG A 325 -20.74 -19.05 -40.15
CA ARG A 325 -21.87 -18.97 -41.11
C ARG A 325 -22.38 -20.35 -41.48
N GLN A 326 -21.48 -21.29 -41.78
CA GLN A 326 -21.85 -22.68 -42.07
C GLN A 326 -22.49 -23.37 -40.85
N VAL A 327 -21.91 -23.22 -39.65
CA VAL A 327 -22.44 -23.84 -38.43
C VAL A 327 -23.81 -23.31 -38.07
N ASN A 328 -24.02 -21.98 -38.13
CA ASN A 328 -25.26 -21.34 -37.73
C ASN A 328 -26.39 -21.57 -38.75
N ALA A 329 -26.09 -21.68 -40.05
CA ALA A 329 -27.08 -22.00 -41.08
C ALA A 329 -27.77 -23.35 -40.82
N GLY A 330 -27.07 -24.31 -40.19
CA GLY A 330 -27.63 -25.61 -39.80
C GLY A 330 -28.44 -25.62 -38.50
N LYS A 331 -28.62 -24.48 -37.83
CA LYS A 331 -29.32 -24.40 -36.54
C LYS A 331 -30.76 -23.94 -36.71
N SER A 332 -31.72 -24.69 -36.16
CA SER A 332 -33.12 -24.24 -36.09
C SER A 332 -33.40 -23.40 -34.84
N PHE A 333 -32.62 -23.58 -33.77
CA PHE A 333 -32.61 -22.71 -32.59
C PHE A 333 -31.24 -22.72 -31.91
N ILE A 334 -30.96 -21.65 -31.17
CA ILE A 334 -29.80 -21.52 -30.29
C ILE A 334 -30.30 -20.91 -28.98
N HIS A 335 -29.97 -21.55 -27.86
CA HIS A 335 -30.23 -21.03 -26.52
C HIS A 335 -28.94 -21.08 -25.70
N ILE A 336 -28.64 -19.98 -25.02
CA ILE A 336 -27.39 -19.76 -24.32
C ILE A 336 -27.68 -19.10 -22.98
N ASP A 337 -27.40 -19.83 -21.90
CA ASP A 337 -27.37 -19.30 -20.55
C ASP A 337 -25.94 -18.94 -20.17
N ILE A 338 -25.72 -17.67 -19.82
CA ILE A 338 -24.46 -17.16 -19.30
C ILE A 338 -24.58 -16.95 -17.80
N SER A 339 -23.54 -17.32 -17.06
CA SER A 339 -23.48 -17.07 -15.62
C SER A 339 -22.06 -16.89 -15.13
N ARG A 340 -21.91 -16.21 -13.99
CA ARG A 340 -20.62 -15.96 -13.34
C ARG A 340 -19.62 -15.27 -14.26
N ILE A 341 -20.05 -14.14 -14.80
CA ILE A 341 -19.15 -13.25 -15.51
C ILE A 341 -18.19 -12.66 -14.48
N THR A 342 -16.90 -12.88 -14.69
CA THR A 342 -15.82 -12.44 -13.82
C THR A 342 -14.71 -11.84 -14.66
N LEU A 343 -14.19 -10.68 -14.26
CA LEU A 343 -12.97 -10.13 -14.83
C LEU A 343 -11.78 -10.88 -14.25
N ILE A 344 -10.98 -11.51 -15.11
CA ILE A 344 -9.76 -12.25 -14.72
C ILE A 344 -8.54 -11.32 -14.70
N SER A 345 -8.62 -10.18 -15.37
CA SER A 345 -7.62 -9.11 -15.30
C SER A 345 -8.30 -7.79 -14.97
N SER A 346 -7.55 -6.90 -14.32
CA SER A 346 -7.88 -5.47 -14.33
C SER A 346 -7.79 -4.91 -15.75
N LEU A 347 -8.36 -3.72 -15.96
CA LEU A 347 -8.27 -3.01 -17.23
C LEU A 347 -6.80 -2.79 -17.61
N VAL A 348 -6.41 -3.26 -18.80
CA VAL A 348 -5.07 -3.04 -19.35
C VAL A 348 -5.16 -1.96 -20.42
N LYS A 349 -4.44 -0.86 -20.22
CA LYS A 349 -4.21 0.12 -21.28
C LYS A 349 -3.19 -0.44 -22.27
N ILE A 350 -3.54 -0.41 -23.54
CA ILE A 350 -2.70 -0.81 -24.67
C ILE A 350 -2.59 0.37 -25.64
N ASP A 351 -1.58 0.39 -26.51
CA ASP A 351 -1.34 1.53 -27.42
C ASP A 351 -2.56 1.88 -28.28
N GLN A 352 -3.42 0.88 -28.57
CA GLN A 352 -4.63 1.03 -29.37
C GLN A 352 -5.93 1.08 -28.55
N GLY A 353 -5.86 1.30 -27.23
CA GLY A 353 -7.03 1.50 -26.37
C GLY A 353 -6.98 0.72 -25.06
N GLU A 354 -8.02 -0.06 -24.81
CA GLU A 354 -8.25 -0.76 -23.55
C GLU A 354 -8.55 -2.22 -23.79
N ALA A 355 -8.12 -3.06 -22.85
CA ALA A 355 -8.31 -4.49 -22.94
C ALA A 355 -8.62 -5.15 -21.60
N VAL A 356 -9.41 -6.21 -21.64
CA VAL A 356 -9.79 -6.98 -20.45
C VAL A 356 -9.97 -8.45 -20.79
N LEU A 357 -9.61 -9.32 -19.85
CA LEU A 357 -9.90 -10.76 -19.93
C LEU A 357 -11.12 -11.06 -19.07
N VAL A 358 -12.19 -11.54 -19.70
CA VAL A 358 -13.41 -11.98 -19.01
C VAL A 358 -13.54 -13.49 -19.07
N GLU A 359 -13.97 -14.09 -17.97
CA GLU A 359 -14.35 -15.50 -17.87
C GLU A 359 -15.81 -15.63 -17.47
N PHE A 360 -16.52 -16.58 -18.05
CA PHE A 360 -17.88 -16.92 -17.65
C PHE A 360 -18.21 -18.37 -17.93
N ARG A 361 -19.27 -18.89 -17.30
CA ARG A 361 -19.86 -20.17 -17.66
C ARG A 361 -20.93 -19.98 -18.71
N GLN A 362 -20.92 -20.87 -19.69
CA GLN A 362 -21.88 -20.93 -20.77
C GLN A 362 -22.54 -22.31 -20.80
N GLN A 363 -23.86 -22.33 -20.76
CA GLN A 363 -24.66 -23.50 -21.12
C GLN A 363 -25.27 -23.23 -22.48
N TYR A 364 -24.87 -24.02 -23.47
CA TYR A 364 -25.32 -23.91 -24.86
C TYR A 364 -26.25 -25.06 -25.19
N LYS A 365 -27.36 -24.76 -25.85
CA LYS A 365 -28.29 -25.75 -26.40
C LYS A 365 -28.73 -25.34 -27.80
N SER A 366 -28.74 -26.29 -28.72
CA SER A 366 -29.28 -26.15 -30.07
C SER A 366 -30.02 -27.44 -30.46
N ASN A 367 -30.60 -27.48 -31.66
CA ASN A 367 -31.32 -28.63 -32.17
C ASN A 367 -30.49 -29.92 -32.25
N ASN A 368 -29.17 -29.83 -32.34
CA ASN A 368 -28.30 -30.99 -32.52
C ASN A 368 -27.06 -31.00 -31.62
N TYR A 369 -26.96 -30.09 -30.65
CA TYR A 369 -25.80 -30.02 -29.76
C TYR A 369 -26.13 -29.35 -28.43
N THR A 370 -25.61 -29.89 -27.34
CA THR A 370 -25.68 -29.31 -25.99
C THR A 370 -24.29 -29.33 -25.37
N ALA A 371 -23.89 -28.24 -24.71
CA ALA A 371 -22.61 -28.17 -24.02
C ALA A 371 -22.71 -27.28 -22.77
N ASN A 372 -21.88 -27.59 -21.78
CA ASN A 372 -21.62 -26.73 -20.64
C ASN A 372 -20.12 -26.48 -20.59
N SER A 373 -19.72 -25.22 -20.70
CA SER A 373 -18.32 -24.85 -20.85
C SER A 373 -17.98 -23.60 -20.06
N ARG A 374 -16.70 -23.45 -19.76
CA ARG A 374 -16.13 -22.20 -19.26
C ARG A 374 -15.49 -21.48 -20.44
N LYS A 375 -15.92 -20.26 -20.68
CA LYS A 375 -15.42 -19.40 -21.75
C LYS A 375 -14.52 -18.32 -21.19
N ARG A 376 -13.43 -18.05 -21.90
CA ARG A 376 -12.62 -16.85 -21.72
C ARG A 376 -12.61 -16.05 -23.01
N LEU A 377 -12.95 -14.77 -22.90
CA LEU A 377 -12.89 -13.82 -23.99
C LEU A 377 -11.87 -12.74 -23.64
N TYR A 378 -10.99 -12.46 -24.59
CA TYR A 378 -10.15 -11.29 -24.54
C TYR A 378 -10.82 -10.17 -25.32
N LEU A 379 -11.30 -9.16 -24.59
CA LEU A 379 -12.04 -8.04 -25.14
C LEU A 379 -11.14 -6.83 -25.28
N VAL A 380 -11.28 -6.09 -26.37
CA VAL A 380 -10.60 -4.82 -26.64
C VAL A 380 -11.58 -3.76 -27.09
N ARG A 381 -11.30 -2.51 -26.77
CA ARG A 381 -12.00 -1.34 -27.30
C ARG A 381 -11.03 -0.18 -27.47
N LYS A 382 -11.31 0.72 -28.40
CA LYS A 382 -10.44 1.89 -28.65
C LYS A 382 -10.50 2.91 -27.51
N SER A 383 -11.69 3.08 -26.93
CA SER A 383 -12.00 4.06 -25.88
C SER A 383 -13.29 3.66 -25.17
N ALA A 384 -13.59 4.32 -24.04
CA ALA A 384 -14.71 3.93 -23.17
C ALA A 384 -16.11 4.05 -23.80
N ASP A 385 -16.25 4.89 -24.83
CA ASP A 385 -17.46 5.11 -25.64
C ASP A 385 -17.65 4.10 -26.77
N GLN A 386 -16.62 3.29 -27.06
CA GLN A 386 -16.66 2.30 -28.14
C GLN A 386 -17.03 0.91 -27.59
N PRO A 387 -17.71 0.07 -28.39
CA PRO A 387 -18.08 -1.26 -27.97
C PRO A 387 -16.85 -2.15 -27.74
N TRP A 388 -17.00 -3.10 -26.83
CA TRP A 388 -16.02 -4.17 -26.65
C TRP A 388 -16.07 -5.15 -27.82
N LEU A 389 -14.90 -5.48 -28.37
CA LEU A 389 -14.73 -6.45 -29.44
C LEU A 389 -13.86 -7.62 -28.98
N ILE A 390 -14.24 -8.83 -29.39
CA ILE A 390 -13.54 -10.06 -29.07
C ILE A 390 -12.29 -10.15 -29.97
N LEU A 391 -11.12 -10.04 -29.36
CA LEU A 391 -9.83 -10.23 -30.03
C LEU A 391 -9.35 -11.69 -29.94
N ALA A 392 -9.69 -12.40 -28.86
CA ALA A 392 -9.38 -13.83 -28.75
C ALA A 392 -10.41 -14.58 -27.91
N GLU A 393 -10.60 -15.87 -28.22
CA GLU A 393 -11.53 -16.76 -27.53
C GLU A 393 -10.85 -18.11 -27.24
N GLY A 394 -10.99 -18.64 -26.01
CA GLY A 394 -10.31 -19.86 -25.58
C GLY A 394 -10.86 -20.47 -24.29
N ASN A 395 -10.45 -21.71 -24.00
CA ASN A 395 -11.00 -22.53 -22.92
C ASN A 395 -10.07 -22.69 -21.69
N GLY A 396 -8.92 -21.97 -21.64
CA GLY A 396 -8.04 -22.05 -20.46
C GLY A 396 -6.64 -21.41 -20.55
N GLU A 397 -6.10 -21.14 -21.74
CA GLU A 397 -4.70 -20.69 -21.93
C GLU A 397 -4.54 -19.28 -22.52
N LEU A 398 -5.58 -18.45 -22.42
CA LEU A 398 -5.47 -17.05 -22.86
C LEU A 398 -4.74 -16.23 -21.80
N ARG A 399 -3.49 -15.85 -22.07
CA ARG A 399 -2.72 -14.87 -21.30
C ARG A 399 -2.90 -13.48 -21.93
N PRO A 400 -3.33 -12.44 -21.18
CA PRO A 400 -3.65 -11.11 -21.71
C PRO A 400 -2.56 -10.50 -22.59
N ARG A 401 -1.33 -10.38 -22.07
CA ARG A 401 -0.19 -9.78 -22.78
C ARG A 401 0.23 -10.58 -24.00
N GLU A 402 0.25 -11.90 -23.90
CA GLU A 402 0.64 -12.76 -25.03
C GLU A 402 -0.44 -12.84 -26.11
N ALA A 403 -1.71 -12.68 -25.77
CA ALA A 403 -2.81 -12.64 -26.72
C ALA A 403 -2.81 -11.32 -27.51
N VAL A 404 -2.55 -10.18 -26.84
CA VAL A 404 -2.31 -8.89 -27.51
C VAL A 404 -1.06 -8.97 -28.36
N ALA A 405 0.07 -9.40 -27.80
CA ALA A 405 1.31 -9.50 -28.54
C ALA A 405 1.16 -10.43 -29.76
N ARG A 406 0.50 -11.59 -29.64
CA ARG A 406 0.27 -12.49 -30.78
C ARG A 406 -0.73 -11.95 -31.81
N SER A 407 -1.76 -11.24 -31.38
CA SER A 407 -2.81 -10.73 -32.28
C SER A 407 -2.42 -9.40 -32.93
N MET A 408 -1.52 -8.63 -32.29
CA MET A 408 -1.00 -7.34 -32.76
C MET A 408 0.42 -7.42 -33.31
N ALA A 409 1.14 -8.54 -33.17
CA ALA A 409 2.40 -8.81 -33.89
C ALA A 409 2.22 -8.89 -35.42
N GLY A 410 0.97 -8.89 -35.91
CA GLY A 410 0.64 -8.72 -37.33
C GLY A 410 0.31 -7.29 -37.74
N GLN A 411 0.39 -6.30 -36.82
CA GLN A 411 0.32 -4.89 -37.17
C GLN A 411 1.73 -4.29 -37.02
N PRO A 412 2.33 -3.79 -38.11
CA PRO A 412 3.71 -3.34 -38.05
C PRO A 412 3.85 -2.13 -37.14
N SER A 413 4.72 -2.25 -36.14
CA SER A 413 5.36 -1.09 -35.53
C SER A 413 6.19 -0.39 -36.62
N ALA A 414 6.27 0.94 -36.55
CA ALA A 414 6.69 1.84 -37.62
C ALA A 414 8.18 1.79 -38.02
N SER A 415 8.83 0.62 -38.04
CA SER A 415 10.26 0.51 -38.34
C SER A 415 10.69 -0.85 -38.91
N SER A 416 10.02 -1.32 -39.97
CA SER A 416 10.59 -2.37 -40.83
C SER A 416 10.23 -2.14 -42.29
N THR A 417 11.21 -2.31 -43.17
CA THR A 417 11.15 -2.20 -44.63
C THR A 417 9.85 -2.77 -45.20
N ALA A 418 9.01 -1.90 -45.77
CA ALA A 418 7.69 -2.27 -46.25
C ALA A 418 7.69 -2.52 -47.77
N TRP A 419 6.86 -3.45 -48.22
CA TRP A 419 6.57 -3.67 -49.63
C TRP A 419 5.44 -2.73 -50.07
N VAL A 420 5.59 -2.11 -51.23
CA VAL A 420 4.61 -1.18 -51.79
C VAL A 420 4.20 -1.62 -53.18
N ILE A 421 2.95 -1.34 -53.56
CA ILE A 421 2.45 -1.57 -54.92
C ILE A 421 2.59 -0.26 -55.69
N ASN A 422 3.35 -0.26 -56.78
CA ASN A 422 3.39 0.86 -57.71
C ASN A 422 2.32 0.66 -58.80
N LEU A 423 1.45 1.65 -58.96
CA LEU A 423 0.35 1.63 -59.93
C LEU A 423 0.77 2.19 -61.29
N ALA A 424 1.55 3.28 -61.28
CA ALA A 424 2.01 3.97 -62.48
C ALA A 424 3.25 4.84 -62.20
N SER A 425 4.02 5.17 -63.23
CA SER A 425 5.12 6.15 -63.19
C SER A 425 4.85 7.33 -64.13
N TYR A 426 5.22 8.53 -63.71
CA TYR A 426 5.09 9.77 -64.47
C TYR A 426 6.40 10.55 -64.48
N ASP A 427 6.66 11.27 -65.58
CA ASP A 427 7.79 12.20 -65.68
C ASP A 427 7.52 13.56 -64.97
N SER A 428 6.29 13.78 -64.50
CA SER A 428 5.87 14.99 -63.78
C SER A 428 5.20 14.64 -62.46
N ARG A 429 5.68 15.25 -61.37
CA ARG A 429 5.12 15.08 -60.03
C ARG A 429 3.66 15.51 -59.96
N SER A 430 3.33 16.64 -60.56
CA SER A 430 1.95 17.17 -60.56
C SER A 430 0.98 16.23 -61.30
N ALA A 431 1.44 15.56 -62.36
CA ALA A 431 0.64 14.56 -63.05
C ALA A 431 0.41 13.31 -62.18
N ALA A 432 1.45 12.85 -61.47
CA ALA A 432 1.33 11.74 -60.51
C ALA A 432 0.38 12.07 -59.34
N GLU A 433 0.45 13.29 -58.80
CA GLU A 433 -0.38 13.73 -57.68
C GLU A 433 -1.86 13.84 -58.09
N LYS A 434 -2.15 14.42 -59.25
CA LYS A 434 -3.52 14.43 -59.80
C LYS A 434 -4.08 13.03 -60.00
N MET A 435 -3.25 12.09 -60.46
CA MET A 435 -3.67 10.70 -60.58
C MET A 435 -3.95 10.09 -59.21
N ALA A 436 -3.07 10.30 -58.22
CA ALA A 436 -3.25 9.77 -56.87
C ALA A 436 -4.54 10.29 -56.21
N GLU A 437 -4.87 11.56 -56.38
CA GLU A 437 -6.10 12.19 -55.86
C GLU A 437 -7.37 11.67 -56.56
N ALA A 438 -7.28 11.29 -57.83
CA ALA A 438 -8.41 10.76 -58.60
C ALA A 438 -8.73 9.28 -58.27
N LEU A 439 -7.85 8.58 -57.55
CA LEU A 439 -8.05 7.18 -57.18
C LEU A 439 -9.00 7.06 -55.99
N THR A 440 -10.07 6.28 -56.16
CA THR A 440 -10.92 5.85 -55.05
C THR A 440 -10.43 4.48 -54.59
N LEU A 441 -9.69 4.46 -53.48
CA LEU A 441 -9.19 3.24 -52.85
C LEU A 441 -10.07 2.86 -51.65
N PRO A 442 -10.08 1.58 -51.23
CA PRO A 442 -10.72 1.17 -49.98
C PRO A 442 -10.20 2.00 -48.78
N ASP A 443 -11.04 2.28 -47.78
CA ASP A 443 -10.78 3.20 -46.65
C ASP A 443 -9.46 2.94 -45.87
N GLU A 444 -8.87 1.75 -46.02
CA GLU A 444 -7.65 1.31 -45.34
C GLU A 444 -6.36 1.51 -46.19
N ILE A 445 -6.48 1.95 -47.45
CA ILE A 445 -5.37 2.05 -48.41
C ILE A 445 -5.30 3.47 -48.98
N GLN A 446 -4.18 4.16 -48.76
CA GLN A 446 -3.95 5.49 -49.34
C GLN A 446 -3.05 5.41 -50.58
N ALA A 447 -3.36 6.25 -51.57
CA ALA A 447 -2.49 6.53 -52.70
C ALA A 447 -1.46 7.59 -52.30
N SER A 448 -0.20 7.38 -52.64
CA SER A 448 0.88 8.35 -52.37
C SER A 448 1.83 8.47 -53.55
N VAL A 449 2.47 9.63 -53.71
CA VAL A 449 3.45 9.86 -54.77
C VAL A 449 4.86 9.81 -54.22
N TYR A 450 5.69 8.93 -54.79
CA TYR A 450 7.09 8.79 -54.44
C TYR A 450 8.00 9.17 -55.60
N THR A 451 8.99 10.00 -55.33
CA THR A 451 9.96 10.43 -56.35
C THR A 451 11.22 9.59 -56.25
N THR A 452 11.65 9.02 -57.37
CA THR A 452 12.88 8.22 -57.44
C THR A 452 13.62 8.49 -58.75
N VAL A 453 14.85 8.00 -58.86
CA VAL A 453 15.65 8.11 -60.09
C VAL A 453 15.67 6.73 -60.77
N ALA A 454 15.04 6.63 -61.93
CA ALA A 454 15.06 5.43 -62.76
C ALA A 454 15.83 5.73 -64.05
N LYS A 455 16.87 4.92 -64.35
CA LYS A 455 17.70 5.07 -65.56
C LYS A 455 18.26 6.50 -65.75
N GLY A 456 18.64 7.15 -64.65
CA GLY A 456 19.25 8.50 -64.66
C GLY A 456 18.27 9.67 -64.84
N LYS A 457 16.96 9.42 -64.84
CA LYS A 457 15.92 10.46 -64.84
C LYS A 457 15.06 10.40 -63.59
N GLN A 458 14.64 11.56 -63.09
CA GLN A 458 13.64 11.61 -62.02
C GLN A 458 12.30 11.12 -62.56
N VAL A 459 11.69 10.20 -61.82
CA VAL A 459 10.37 9.65 -62.10
C VAL A 459 9.54 9.69 -60.83
N HIS A 460 8.24 9.93 -60.98
CA HIS A 460 7.29 10.04 -59.89
C HIS A 460 6.30 8.87 -59.96
N ARG A 461 6.32 8.02 -58.95
CA ARG A 461 5.52 6.79 -58.88
C ARG A 461 4.30 6.99 -58.00
N VAL A 462 3.13 6.59 -58.49
CA VAL A 462 1.91 6.50 -57.67
C VAL A 462 1.90 5.13 -57.00
N ARG A 463 1.89 5.12 -55.67
CA ARG A 463 1.93 3.92 -54.83
C ARG A 463 0.62 3.72 -54.09
N ALA A 464 0.20 2.48 -53.91
CA ALA A 464 -0.95 2.10 -53.10
C ALA A 464 -0.54 1.13 -52.00
N GLY A 465 -0.84 1.51 -50.76
CA GLY A 465 -0.64 0.66 -49.59
C GLY A 465 0.83 0.44 -49.21
N SER A 466 1.02 -0.13 -48.02
CA SER A 466 2.31 -0.49 -47.44
C SER A 466 2.13 -1.80 -46.68
N TYR A 467 2.91 -2.82 -47.04
CA TYR A 467 2.67 -4.21 -46.63
C TYR A 467 3.90 -4.80 -45.96
N ALA A 468 3.71 -5.63 -44.94
CA ALA A 468 4.79 -6.18 -44.14
C ALA A 468 5.59 -7.27 -44.89
N SER A 469 5.01 -7.86 -45.95
CA SER A 469 5.66 -8.90 -46.75
C SER A 469 5.34 -8.82 -48.24
N ARG A 470 6.22 -9.37 -49.07
CA ARG A 470 6.01 -9.44 -50.53
C ARG A 470 4.76 -10.25 -50.88
N ALA A 471 4.48 -11.32 -50.13
CA ALA A 471 3.33 -12.19 -50.37
C ALA A 471 2.01 -11.43 -50.16
N GLU A 472 1.90 -10.71 -49.04
CA GLU A 472 0.73 -9.88 -48.72
C GLU A 472 0.54 -8.76 -49.76
N ALA A 473 1.63 -8.10 -50.16
CA ALA A 473 1.59 -7.08 -51.21
C ALA A 473 1.15 -7.65 -52.56
N ASN A 474 1.55 -8.89 -52.87
CA ASN A 474 1.18 -9.57 -54.12
C ASN A 474 -0.31 -9.96 -54.14
N ASP A 475 -0.83 -10.46 -53.03
CA ASP A 475 -2.25 -10.78 -52.87
C ASP A 475 -3.11 -9.51 -52.98
N ALA A 476 -2.68 -8.41 -52.36
CA ALA A 476 -3.35 -7.12 -52.46
C ALA A 476 -3.28 -6.55 -53.90
N MET A 477 -2.12 -6.62 -54.57
CA MET A 477 -1.93 -6.17 -55.94
C MET A 477 -2.85 -6.90 -56.94
N ALA A 478 -3.05 -8.21 -56.73
CA ALA A 478 -3.94 -9.03 -57.56
C ALA A 478 -5.41 -8.60 -57.50
N SER A 479 -5.85 -7.94 -56.43
CA SER A 479 -7.18 -7.35 -56.32
C SER A 479 -7.21 -5.88 -56.76
N ILE A 480 -6.30 -5.07 -56.22
CA ILE A 480 -6.33 -3.60 -56.36
C ILE A 480 -6.11 -3.17 -57.81
N CYS A 481 -5.16 -3.78 -58.51
CA CYS A 481 -4.76 -3.30 -59.83
C CYS A 481 -5.81 -3.55 -60.92
N PRO A 482 -6.42 -4.74 -61.02
CA PRO A 482 -7.53 -4.96 -61.95
C PRO A 482 -8.74 -4.07 -61.68
N ASP A 483 -9.11 -3.88 -60.39
CA ASP A 483 -10.27 -3.07 -59.99
C ASP A 483 -10.11 -1.59 -60.38
N LEU A 484 -8.88 -1.09 -60.34
CA LEU A 484 -8.53 0.27 -60.76
C LEU A 484 -8.15 0.37 -62.25
N GLY A 485 -8.17 -0.73 -62.99
CA GLY A 485 -7.86 -0.78 -64.42
C GLY A 485 -6.35 -0.70 -64.76
N PHE A 486 -5.45 -0.89 -63.81
CA PHE A 486 -4.01 -0.93 -64.05
C PHE A 486 -3.55 -2.36 -64.40
N ARG A 487 -2.85 -2.50 -65.52
CA ARG A 487 -2.36 -3.80 -66.02
C ARG A 487 -0.90 -4.07 -65.68
N ASP A 488 -0.11 -3.02 -65.47
CA ASP A 488 1.35 -3.11 -65.31
C ASP A 488 1.79 -2.69 -63.90
N CYS A 489 1.06 -3.10 -62.87
CA CYS A 489 1.48 -2.89 -61.49
C CYS A 489 2.70 -3.74 -61.13
N TRP A 490 3.56 -3.22 -60.27
CA TRP A 490 4.69 -3.99 -59.75
C TRP A 490 4.99 -3.66 -58.29
N LEU A 491 5.62 -4.62 -57.62
CA LEU A 491 6.02 -4.51 -56.23
C LEU A 491 7.44 -3.95 -56.12
N GLU A 492 7.66 -3.13 -55.10
CA GLU A 492 8.98 -2.61 -54.75
C GLU A 492 9.15 -2.61 -53.22
N GLN A 493 10.38 -2.79 -52.74
CA GLN A 493 10.70 -2.54 -51.34
C GLN A 493 10.89 -1.04 -51.14
N ALA A 494 10.13 -0.44 -50.22
CA ALA A 494 10.35 0.94 -49.81
C ALA A 494 11.58 0.99 -48.90
N GLU A 495 12.69 1.49 -49.44
CA GLU A 495 13.87 1.83 -48.63
C GLU A 495 13.52 2.99 -47.68
N SER A 496 13.87 2.83 -46.41
CA SER A 496 13.74 3.88 -45.39
C SER A 496 14.68 5.02 -45.74
N ASN A 497 14.13 6.19 -46.08
CA ASN A 497 14.88 7.45 -46.02
C ASN A 497 14.83 8.02 -44.60
#